data_AF-A0A926AAZ6-F1
#
_entry.id   AF-A0A926AAZ6-F1
#
_cell.length_a   1.000
_cell.length_b   1.000
_cell.length_c   1.000
_cell.angle_alpha   90.00
_cell.angle_beta   90.00
_cell.angle_gamma   90.00
#
_symmetry.space_group_name_H-M   'P 1'
#
loop_
_entity.id
_entity.type
_entity.pdbx_description
1 polymer ?
#
loop_
_entity_poly.entity_id
_entity_poly.type
_entity_poly.pdbx_seq_one_letter_code
_entity_poly.pdbx_strand_id
1 'polypeptide(L)'
;MFNRLDRSQFLSKLIDNLSNVVARQRGLPIVIGIGLVILSFVIQLLNVAVGSPLLDLLGVVALHVGVLTALIGSLLVNPLGG
;
A
#
# COMPACT_ATOMS: atom_id res chain seq x y z
N MET A 1 21.54 -15.05 13.93
CA MET A 1 21.18 -15.98 12.83
C MET A 1 20.45 -15.27 11.68
N PHE A 2 20.94 -14.11 11.21
CA PHE A 2 20.28 -13.30 10.15
C PHE A 2 20.97 -13.37 8.77
N ASN A 3 21.97 -14.24 8.56
CA ASN A 3 22.75 -14.31 7.32
C ASN A 3 22.04 -15.02 6.14
N ARG A 4 20.72 -15.23 6.20
CA ARG A 4 19.96 -15.89 5.10
C ARG A 4 19.17 -14.93 4.22
N LEU A 5 18.97 -13.68 4.64
CA LEU A 5 18.33 -12.64 3.81
C LEU A 5 19.29 -12.07 2.75
N ASP A 6 20.60 -12.14 3.00
CA ASP A 6 21.65 -11.55 2.17
C ASP A 6 21.88 -12.28 0.83
N ARG A 7 21.32 -13.48 0.65
CA ARG A 7 21.54 -14.31 -0.54
C ARG A 7 20.51 -14.11 -1.65
N SER A 8 19.46 -13.35 -1.40
CA SER A 8 18.46 -13.05 -2.40
C SER A 8 18.78 -11.73 -3.09
N GLN A 9 19.67 -11.77 -4.07
CA GLN A 9 19.85 -10.66 -5.01
C GLN A 9 18.52 -10.21 -5.64
N PHE A 10 17.52 -11.10 -5.68
CA PHE A 10 16.19 -10.80 -6.18
C PHE A 10 15.37 -9.93 -5.20
N LEU A 11 15.43 -10.19 -3.89
CA LEU A 11 14.77 -9.38 -2.87
C LEU A 11 15.41 -7.99 -2.76
N SER A 12 16.75 -7.91 -2.75
CA SER A 12 17.43 -6.60 -2.74
C SER A 12 17.11 -5.80 -4.00
N LYS A 13 17.12 -6.43 -5.19
CA LYS A 13 16.72 -5.76 -6.44
C LYS A 13 15.25 -5.32 -6.46
N LEU A 14 14.35 -6.10 -5.86
CA LEU A 14 12.94 -5.70 -5.71
C LEU A 14 12.80 -4.50 -4.79
N ILE A 15 13.48 -4.49 -3.64
CA ILE A 15 13.46 -3.37 -2.70
C ILE A 15 14.09 -2.13 -3.34
N ASP A 16 15.18 -2.26 -4.08
CA ASP A 16 15.83 -1.17 -4.80
C ASP A 16 14.94 -0.61 -5.91
N ASN A 17 14.24 -1.48 -6.66
CA ASN A 17 13.30 -1.03 -7.69
C ASN A 17 12.07 -0.37 -7.09
N LEU A 18 11.51 -0.91 -6.01
CA LEU A 18 10.40 -0.28 -5.29
C LEU A 18 10.83 1.07 -4.73
N SER A 19 12.01 1.14 -4.11
CA SER A 19 12.57 2.38 -3.58
C SER A 19 12.82 3.41 -4.68
N ASN A 20 13.36 3.00 -5.83
CA ASN A 20 13.57 3.88 -6.97
C ASN A 20 12.25 4.39 -7.57
N VAL A 21 11.23 3.54 -7.72
CA VAL A 21 9.91 3.95 -8.23
C VAL A 21 9.23 4.93 -7.26
N VAL A 22 9.28 4.62 -5.97
CA VAL A 22 8.74 5.46 -4.89
C VAL A 22 9.48 6.80 -4.78
N ALA A 23 10.80 6.81 -4.97
CA ALA A 23 11.62 8.02 -4.94
C ALA A 23 11.44 8.92 -6.18
N ARG A 24 11.21 8.32 -7.36
CA ARG A 24 11.10 9.06 -8.64
C ARG A 24 9.74 9.75 -8.81
N GLN A 25 8.69 9.24 -8.17
CA GLN A 25 7.35 9.82 -8.19
C GLN A 25 6.78 9.87 -6.77
N ARG A 26 7.21 10.89 -6.00
CA ARG A 26 6.81 11.05 -4.59
C ARG A 26 5.27 11.01 -4.36
N GLY A 27 4.48 11.45 -5.34
CA GLY A 27 3.02 11.41 -5.28
C GLY A 27 2.36 10.06 -5.64
N LEU A 28 3.09 9.12 -6.25
CA LEU A 28 2.52 7.85 -6.72
C LEU A 28 1.94 6.98 -5.57
N PRO A 29 2.63 6.81 -4.42
CA PRO A 29 2.06 6.03 -3.32
C PRO A 29 0.78 6.67 -2.75
N ILE A 30 0.68 8.00 -2.78
CA ILE A 30 -0.54 8.71 -2.37
C ILE A 30 -1.71 8.34 -3.30
N VAL A 31 -1.50 8.43 -4.61
CA VAL A 31 -2.52 8.09 -5.61
C VAL A 31 -2.94 6.62 -5.51
N ILE A 32 -1.98 5.70 -5.35
CA ILE A 32 -2.26 4.27 -5.16
C ILE A 32 -3.07 4.04 -3.88
N GLY A 33 -2.68 4.69 -2.78
CA GLY A 33 -3.37 4.57 -1.50
C GLY A 33 -4.81 5.08 -1.58
N ILE A 34 -5.04 6.24 -2.19
CA ILE A 34 -6.39 6.78 -2.42
C ILE A 34 -7.22 5.81 -3.30
N GLY A 35 -6.64 5.27 -4.37
CA GLY A 35 -7.31 4.30 -5.23
C GLY A 35 -7.75 3.04 -4.47
N LEU A 36 -6.90 2.51 -3.59
CA LEU A 36 -7.23 1.37 -2.73
C LEU A 36 -8.35 1.67 -1.73
N VAL A 37 -8.37 2.88 -1.15
CA VAL A 37 -9.46 3.31 -0.25
C VAL A 37 -10.79 3.39 -1.01
N ILE A 38 -10.80 3.95 -2.22
CA ILE A 38 -12.00 3.99 -3.07
C ILE A 38 -12.46 2.56 -3.42
N LEU A 39 -11.52 1.67 -3.77
CA LEU A 39 -11.84 0.28 -4.06
C LEU A 39 -12.46 -0.42 -2.84
N SER A 40 -11.89 -0.22 -1.64
CA SER A 40 -12.45 -0.74 -0.39
C SER A 40 -13.88 -0.26 -0.18
N PHE A 41 -14.15 1.02 -0.42
CA PHE A 41 -15.48 1.58 -0.27
C PHE A 41 -16.49 0.88 -1.19
N VAL A 42 -16.12 0.63 -2.45
CA VAL A 42 -16.96 -0.14 -3.39
C VAL A 42 -17.18 -1.57 -2.89
N ILE A 43 -16.13 -2.25 -2.41
CA ILE A 43 -16.25 -3.61 -1.86
C ILE A 43 -17.20 -3.64 -0.65
N GLN A 44 -17.09 -2.66 0.25
CA GLN A 44 -17.96 -2.56 1.43
C GLN A 44 -19.42 -2.28 1.05
N LEU A 45 -19.67 -1.41 0.05
CA LEU A 45 -21.02 -1.21 -0.48
C LEU A 45 -21.62 -2.50 -1.07
N LEU A 46 -20.83 -3.26 -1.84
CA LEU A 46 -21.27 -4.55 -2.34
C LEU A 46 -21.49 -5.55 -1.20
N ASN A 47 -20.67 -5.49 -0.15
CA ASN A 47 -20.83 -6.36 1.02
C ASN A 47 -22.13 -6.09 1.78
N VAL A 48 -22.64 -4.84 1.81
CA VAL A 48 -23.96 -4.55 2.41
C VAL A 48 -25.08 -5.34 1.73
N ALA A 49 -24.98 -5.61 0.42
CA ALA A 49 -25.98 -6.39 -0.32
C ALA A 49 -25.78 -7.91 -0.18
N VAL A 50 -24.53 -8.38 -0.05
CA VAL A 50 -24.19 -9.81 -0.09
C VAL A 50 -24.03 -10.42 1.31
N GLY A 51 -23.54 -9.65 2.29
CA GLY A 51 -23.27 -10.12 3.65
C GLY A 51 -22.18 -11.20 3.73
N SER A 52 -21.16 -11.16 2.88
CA SER A 52 -20.11 -12.19 2.82
C SER A 52 -18.94 -11.85 3.76
N PRO A 53 -18.56 -12.73 4.70
CA PRO A 53 -17.40 -12.53 5.56
C PRO A 53 -16.08 -12.33 4.79
N LEU A 54 -15.97 -12.93 3.60
CA LEU A 54 -14.77 -12.80 2.76
C LEU A 54 -14.68 -11.41 2.12
N LEU A 55 -15.80 -10.85 1.64
CA LEU A 55 -15.83 -9.49 1.10
C LEU A 55 -15.54 -8.47 2.20
N ASP A 56 -16.03 -8.72 3.41
CA ASP A 56 -15.76 -7.85 4.57
C ASP A 56 -14.26 -7.79 4.87
N LEU A 57 -13.60 -8.96 4.96
CA LEU A 57 -12.16 -9.04 5.16
C LEU A 57 -11.38 -8.36 4.03
N LEU A 58 -11.75 -8.59 2.78
CA LEU A 58 -11.08 -7.96 1.63
C LEU A 58 -11.23 -6.44 1.65
N GLY A 59 -12.43 -5.93 1.98
CA GLY A 59 -12.67 -4.50 2.16
C GLY A 59 -11.81 -3.92 3.27
N VAL A 60 -11.86 -4.51 4.47
CA VAL A 60 -11.07 -4.04 5.61
C VAL A 60 -9.56 -4.05 5.30
N VAL A 61 -9.03 -5.12 4.70
CA VAL A 61 -7.61 -5.19 4.33
C VAL A 61 -7.26 -4.14 3.28
N ALA A 62 -8.06 -4.01 2.22
CA ALA A 62 -7.83 -3.02 1.18
C ALA A 62 -7.84 -1.59 1.74
N LEU A 63 -8.76 -1.28 2.67
CA LEU A 63 -8.81 0.02 3.34
C LEU A 63 -7.51 0.32 4.08
N HIS A 64 -7.08 -0.59 4.94
CA HIS A 64 -5.90 -0.36 5.78
C HIS A 64 -4.62 -0.30 4.95
N VAL A 65 -4.48 -1.17 3.95
CA VAL A 65 -3.34 -1.10 3.01
C VAL A 65 -3.37 0.20 2.23
N GLY A 66 -4.54 0.66 1.76
CA GLY A 66 -4.69 1.92 1.05
C GLY A 66 -4.32 3.12 1.92
N VAL A 67 -4.85 3.20 3.14
CA VAL A 67 -4.53 4.26 4.11
C VAL A 67 -3.04 4.28 4.44
N LEU A 68 -2.44 3.13 4.77
CA LEU A 68 -1.02 3.06 5.07
C LEU A 68 -0.16 3.51 3.88
N THR A 69 -0.51 3.08 2.67
CA THR A 69 0.21 3.48 1.45
C THR A 69 0.10 4.98 1.20
N ALA A 70 -1.09 5.56 1.41
CA ALA A 70 -1.31 7.00 1.27
C ALA A 70 -0.53 7.81 2.30
N LEU A 71 -0.52 7.37 3.56
CA LEU A 71 0.24 8.00 4.65
C LEU A 71 1.74 7.94 4.38
N ILE A 72 2.26 6.78 3.99
CA ILE A 72 3.68 6.62 3.60
C ILE A 72 4.00 7.56 2.43
N GLY A 73 3.15 7.61 1.41
CA GLY A 73 3.30 8.56 0.30
C GLY A 73 3.35 10.02 0.75
N SER A 74 2.46 10.41 1.67
CA SER A 74 2.42 11.77 2.20
C SER A 74 3.72 12.14 2.92
N LEU A 75 4.26 11.22 3.72
CA LEU A 75 5.54 11.42 4.43
C LEU A 75 6.73 11.55 3.46
N LEU A 76 6.65 10.93 2.29
CA LEU A 76 7.70 11.02 1.26
C LEU A 76 7.64 12.31 0.44
N VAL A 77 6.44 12.86 0.21
CA VAL A 77 6.27 14.15 -0.49
C VAL A 77 6.71 15.31 0.41
N ASN A 78 6.19 15.36 1.64
CA ASN A 78 6.53 16.35 2.64
C ASN A 78 7.20 15.65 3.84
N PRO A 79 8.54 15.49 3.84
CA PRO A 79 9.23 15.07 5.04
C PRO A 79 8.90 16.08 6.14
N LEU A 80 8.55 15.59 7.34
CA LEU A 80 8.06 16.36 8.50
C LEU A 80 9.09 17.36 9.11
N GLY A 81 10.01 17.88 8.31
CA GLY A 81 11.04 18.85 8.69
C GLY A 81 11.16 19.98 7.67
N GLY A 82 10.01 20.54 7.27
CA GLY A 82 9.96 21.85 6.59
C GLY A 82 10.12 22.99 7.58
#